data_AF-A0A2N8RFM3-F1
#
_entry.id   AF-A0A2N8RFM3-F1
#
_cell.length_a   1.000
_cell.length_b   1.000
_cell.length_c   1.000
_cell.angle_alpha   90.00
_cell.angle_beta   90.00
_cell.angle_gamma   90.00
#
_symmetry.space_group_name_H-M   'P 1'
#
loop_
_entity.id
_entity.type
_entity.pdbx_description
1 polymer ?
#
loop_
_entity_poly.entity_id
_entity_poly.type
_entity_poly.pdbx_seq_one_letter_code
_entity_poly.pdbx_strand_id
1 'polypeptide(L)'
;MSFIQDIRNLEHHQVLLGGFVFAATLAPGFLIIFHFKPELVETYDFLKIVLLSTALTVPLLLVNHMWISLIRLFPPQGGAFVGSLVLACVLTMGLFLNCLITAYFRGSTFKHFLIHLLSVAVATNLVIGAAWWLRQRRKSAPRRD
;
A
#
# COMPACT_ATOMS: atom_id res chain seq x y z
N MET A 1 -9.06 -22.39 24.76
CA MET A 1 -9.91 -21.83 23.69
C MET A 1 -9.38 -22.39 22.38
N SER A 2 -10.25 -23.01 21.57
CA SER A 2 -9.84 -23.69 20.34
C SER A 2 -9.69 -22.70 19.20
N PHE A 3 -8.62 -22.79 18.42
CA PHE A 3 -8.37 -22.02 17.19
C PHE A 3 -9.59 -22.03 16.25
N ILE A 4 -10.36 -23.11 16.27
CA ILE A 4 -11.58 -23.31 15.48
C ILE A 4 -12.73 -22.41 15.98
N GLN A 5 -12.83 -22.15 17.28
CA GLN A 5 -13.81 -21.21 17.85
C GLN A 5 -13.46 -19.75 17.53
N ASP A 6 -12.17 -19.40 17.52
CA ASP A 6 -11.73 -18.05 17.16
C ASP A 6 -11.95 -17.78 15.66
N ILE A 7 -11.69 -18.75 14.77
CA ILE A 7 -12.02 -18.66 13.34
C ILE A 7 -13.53 -18.49 13.12
N ARG A 8 -14.35 -19.15 13.94
CA ARG A 8 -15.82 -19.10 13.83
C ARG A 8 -16.41 -17.79 14.38
N ASN A 9 -15.67 -17.08 15.23
CA ASN A 9 -16.03 -15.78 15.78
C ASN A 9 -15.41 -14.59 15.02
N LEU A 10 -14.72 -14.83 13.90
CA LEU A 10 -14.30 -13.73 13.04
C LEU A 10 -15.54 -13.01 12.48
N GLU A 11 -15.74 -11.77 12.90
CA GLU A 11 -16.73 -10.89 12.31
C GLU A 11 -16.46 -10.79 10.80
N HIS A 12 -17.52 -10.86 9.99
CA HIS A 12 -17.42 -10.84 8.53
C HIS A 12 -16.57 -9.66 8.01
N HIS A 13 -16.59 -8.54 8.74
CA HIS A 13 -15.78 -7.36 8.44
C HIS A 13 -14.26 -7.64 8.42
N GLN A 14 -13.76 -8.46 9.35
CA GLN A 14 -12.34 -8.78 9.45
C GLN A 14 -11.88 -9.70 8.32
N VAL A 15 -12.73 -10.65 7.91
CA VAL A 15 -12.46 -11.53 6.76
C VAL A 15 -12.39 -10.73 5.47
N LEU A 16 -13.35 -9.82 5.26
CA LEU A 16 -13.36 -8.93 4.11
C LEU A 16 -12.13 -8.01 4.09
N LEU A 17 -11.75 -7.47 5.25
CA LEU A 17 -10.57 -6.63 5.37
C LEU A 17 -9.29 -7.40 5.05
N GLY A 18 -9.15 -8.61 5.58
CA GLY A 18 -8.03 -9.50 5.28
C GLY A 18 -7.94 -9.82 3.79
N GLY A 19 -9.08 -10.13 3.15
CA GLY A 19 -9.15 -10.36 1.71
C GLY A 19 -8.77 -9.12 0.88
N PHE A 20 -9.20 -7.93 1.31
CA PHE A 20 -8.85 -6.67 0.65
C PHE A 20 -7.35 -6.36 0.74
N VAL A 21 -6.76 -6.47 1.94
CA VAL A 21 -5.32 -6.26 2.15
C VAL A 21 -4.52 -7.27 1.33
N PHE A 22 -4.94 -8.53 1.33
CA PHE A 22 -4.31 -9.59 0.55
C PHE A 22 -4.34 -9.28 -0.96
N ALA A 23 -5.52 -8.94 -1.49
CA ALA A 23 -5.69 -8.60 -2.90
C ALA A 23 -4.90 -7.34 -3.30
N ALA A 24 -4.92 -6.29 -2.47
CA ALA A 24 -4.18 -5.05 -2.69
C ALA A 24 -2.65 -5.27 -2.68
N THR A 25 -2.18 -6.32 -2.02
CA THR A 25 -0.76 -6.69 -1.96
C THR A 25 -0.37 -7.59 -3.13
N LEU A 26 -1.22 -8.54 -3.51
CA LEU A 26 -0.90 -9.47 -4.59
C LEU A 26 -1.14 -8.91 -5.99
N ALA A 27 -2.30 -8.29 -6.24
CA ALA A 27 -2.65 -7.84 -7.58
C ALA A 27 -1.57 -6.95 -8.25
N PRO A 28 -1.01 -5.92 -7.59
CA PRO A 28 0.00 -5.08 -8.23
C PRO A 28 1.31 -5.84 -8.45
N GLY A 29 1.70 -6.75 -7.55
CA GLY A 29 2.93 -7.53 -7.70
C GLY A 29 2.85 -8.51 -8.88
N PHE A 30 1.71 -9.21 -9.03
CA PHE A 30 1.46 -10.05 -10.21
C PHE A 30 1.51 -9.24 -11.51
N LEU A 31 0.89 -8.07 -11.55
CA LEU A 31 0.90 -7.22 -12.75
C LEU A 31 2.31 -6.75 -13.11
N ILE A 32 3.15 -6.42 -12.12
CA ILE A 32 4.56 -6.06 -12.34
C ILE A 32 5.32 -7.24 -12.93
N ILE A 33 5.19 -8.42 -12.34
CA ILE A 33 5.87 -9.64 -12.82
C ILE A 33 5.43 -9.94 -14.25
N PHE A 34 4.13 -9.93 -14.52
CA PHE A 34 3.58 -10.21 -15.84
C PHE A 34 4.05 -9.20 -16.90
N HIS A 35 4.14 -7.92 -16.55
CA HIS A 35 4.55 -6.88 -17.50
C HIS A 35 6.05 -6.90 -17.81
N PHE A 36 6.91 -7.05 -16.80
CA PHE A 36 8.36 -6.93 -16.98
C PHE A 36 9.09 -8.25 -17.18
N LYS A 37 8.53 -9.34 -16.66
CA LYS A 37 9.16 -10.67 -16.59
C LYS A 37 8.14 -11.80 -16.79
N PRO A 38 7.41 -11.82 -17.92
CA PRO A 38 6.44 -12.88 -18.22
C PRO A 38 7.08 -14.28 -18.19
N GLU A 39 8.37 -14.40 -18.52
CA GLU A 39 9.10 -15.68 -18.47
C GLU A 39 9.13 -16.31 -17.06
N LEU A 40 9.05 -15.50 -16.00
CA LEU A 40 8.98 -16.00 -14.62
C LEU A 40 7.62 -16.62 -14.32
N VAL A 41 6.55 -16.15 -14.96
CA VAL A 41 5.20 -16.68 -14.77
C VAL A 41 5.08 -18.09 -15.34
N GLU A 42 5.75 -18.34 -16.47
CA GLU A 42 5.75 -19.65 -17.13
C GLU A 42 6.64 -20.67 -16.42
N THR A 43 7.74 -20.22 -15.81
CA THR A 43 8.76 -21.11 -15.24
C THR A 43 8.58 -21.38 -13.75
N TYR A 44 7.95 -20.48 -13.00
CA TYR A 44 7.86 -20.61 -11.54
C TYR A 44 6.51 -21.16 -11.09
N ASP A 45 6.54 -21.96 -10.03
CA ASP A 45 5.33 -22.43 -9.35
C ASP A 45 4.54 -21.27 -8.76
N PHE A 46 3.21 -21.43 -8.66
CA PHE A 46 2.30 -20.42 -8.12
C PHE A 46 2.76 -19.81 -6.79
N LEU A 47 3.23 -20.65 -5.85
CA LEU A 47 3.71 -20.18 -4.55
C LEU A 47 4.92 -19.25 -4.66
N LYS A 48 5.86 -19.53 -5.58
CA LYS A 48 7.02 -18.67 -5.82
C LYS A 48 6.60 -17.32 -6.39
N ILE A 49 5.62 -17.31 -7.30
CA ILE A 49 5.07 -16.08 -7.87
C ILE A 49 4.36 -15.25 -6.78
N VAL A 50 3.57 -15.90 -5.92
CA VAL A 50 2.92 -15.25 -4.77
C VAL A 50 3.96 -14.61 -3.84
N LEU A 51 5.03 -15.34 -3.49
CA LEU A 51 6.11 -14.80 -2.65
C LEU A 51 6.86 -13.65 -3.33
N LEU A 52 7.13 -13.75 -4.64
CA LEU A 52 7.78 -12.68 -5.38
C LEU A 52 6.88 -11.44 -5.46
N SER A 53 5.59 -11.65 -5.68
CA SER A 53 4.58 -10.59 -5.70
C SER A 53 4.51 -9.85 -4.37
N THR A 54 4.44 -10.57 -3.25
CA THR A 54 4.43 -9.95 -1.91
C THR A 54 5.75 -9.28 -1.58
N ALA A 55 6.88 -9.87 -1.96
CA ALA A 55 8.20 -9.27 -1.74
C ALA A 55 8.36 -7.92 -2.45
N LEU A 56 7.71 -7.74 -3.60
CA LEU A 56 7.70 -6.46 -4.32
C LEU A 56 6.80 -5.40 -3.66
N THR A 57 5.65 -5.80 -3.10
CA THR A 57 4.60 -4.87 -2.70
C THR A 57 4.58 -4.55 -1.21
N VAL A 58 4.87 -5.55 -0.36
CA VAL A 58 4.87 -5.43 1.11
C VAL A 58 5.82 -4.34 1.62
N PRO A 59 7.07 -4.20 1.13
CA PRO A 59 7.97 -3.15 1.64
C PRO A 59 7.39 -1.74 1.48
N LEU A 60 6.79 -1.44 0.33
CA LEU A 60 6.18 -0.14 0.08
C LEU A 60 4.92 0.07 0.93
N LEU A 61 4.11 -0.98 1.09
CA LEU A 61 2.94 -0.96 1.96
C LEU A 61 3.33 -0.65 3.42
N LEU A 62 4.38 -1.31 3.92
CA LEU A 62 4.88 -1.08 5.27
C LEU A 62 5.39 0.35 5.45
N VAL A 63 6.17 0.87 4.49
CA VAL A 63 6.64 2.26 4.53
C VAL A 63 5.46 3.24 4.57
N ASN A 64 4.45 3.05 3.73
CA ASN A 64 3.26 3.90 3.71
C ASN A 64 2.46 3.79 5.01
N HIS A 65 2.27 2.59 5.54
CA HIS A 65 1.57 2.36 6.81
C HIS A 65 2.30 3.00 8.00
N MET A 66 3.63 2.84 8.07
CA MET A 66 4.46 3.48 9.08
C MET A 66 4.41 5.01 8.96
N TRP A 67 4.48 5.56 7.75
CA TRP A 67 4.41 6.99 7.51
C TRP A 67 3.07 7.58 7.95
N ILE A 68 1.94 6.97 7.55
CA ILE A 68 0.59 7.39 7.94
C ILE A 68 0.41 7.34 9.47
N SER A 69 0.96 6.30 10.10
CA SER A 69 0.92 6.14 11.55
C SER A 69 1.79 7.17 12.27
N LEU A 70 2.97 7.50 11.72
CA LEU A 70 3.90 8.48 12.27
C LEU A 70 3.30 9.90 12.27
N ILE A 71 2.69 10.31 11.16
CA ILE A 71 2.00 11.61 11.06
C ILE A 71 0.67 11.63 11.84
N ARG A 72 0.28 10.53 12.50
CA ARG A 72 -0.97 10.41 13.26
C ARG A 72 -2.17 10.91 12.46
N LEU A 73 -2.26 10.47 11.21
CA LEU A 73 -3.34 10.93 10.32
C LEU A 73 -4.71 10.54 10.88
N PHE A 74 -4.77 9.38 11.54
CA PHE A 74 -5.92 8.92 12.30
C PHE A 74 -5.71 9.19 13.80
N PRO A 75 -6.72 9.70 14.52
CA PRO A 75 -6.64 9.87 15.97
C PRO A 75 -6.49 8.48 16.65
N PRO A 76 -5.81 8.39 17.81
CA PRO A 76 -5.50 7.12 18.49
C PRO A 76 -6.72 6.44 19.17
N GLN A 77 -7.87 6.43 18.50
CA GLN A 77 -9.09 5.74 18.93
C GLN A 77 -9.13 4.30 18.38
N GLY A 78 -10.04 3.47 18.90
CA GLY A 78 -10.26 2.11 18.39
C GLY A 78 -10.52 2.12 16.87
N GLY A 79 -9.69 1.40 16.11
CA GLY A 79 -9.77 1.35 14.64
C GLY A 79 -8.73 2.19 13.89
N ALA A 80 -7.92 3.00 14.56
CA ALA A 80 -6.88 3.82 13.91
C ALA A 80 -5.88 2.98 13.09
N PHE A 81 -5.48 1.82 13.62
CA PHE A 81 -4.59 0.88 12.94
C PHE A 81 -5.21 0.32 11.65
N VAL A 82 -6.48 -0.06 11.70
CA VAL A 82 -7.21 -0.60 10.55
C VAL A 82 -7.38 0.49 9.49
N GLY A 83 -7.74 1.71 9.90
CA GLY A 83 -7.84 2.86 9.00
C GLY A 83 -6.51 3.20 8.33
N SER A 84 -5.40 3.21 9.07
CA SER A 84 -4.08 3.48 8.51
C SER A 84 -3.60 2.35 7.58
N LEU A 85 -3.94 1.10 7.87
CA LEU A 85 -3.63 -0.05 7.01
C LEU A 85 -4.42 0.00 5.70
N VAL A 86 -5.73 0.23 5.76
CA VAL A 86 -6.58 0.34 4.55
C VAL A 86 -6.11 1.50 3.67
N LEU A 87 -5.83 2.67 4.28
CA LEU A 87 -5.32 3.80 3.53
C LEU A 87 -3.94 3.51 2.91
N ALA A 88 -3.05 2.82 3.63
CA ALA A 88 -1.77 2.38 3.09
C ALA A 88 -1.93 1.41 1.91
N CYS A 89 -2.91 0.50 1.97
CA CYS A 89 -3.22 -0.42 0.87
C CYS A 89 -3.68 0.34 -0.37
N VAL A 90 -4.64 1.26 -0.22
CA VAL A 90 -5.16 2.08 -1.32
C VAL A 90 -4.05 2.94 -1.94
N LEU A 91 -3.24 3.59 -1.10
CA LEU A 91 -2.12 4.42 -1.56
C LEU A 91 -1.10 3.59 -2.34
N THR A 92 -0.70 2.44 -1.78
CA THR A 92 0.28 1.54 -2.39
C THR A 92 -0.23 0.98 -3.72
N MET A 93 -1.47 0.51 -3.75
CA MET A 93 -2.12 0.03 -4.98
C MET A 93 -2.16 1.14 -6.05
N GLY A 94 -2.59 2.35 -5.66
CA GLY A 94 -2.64 3.49 -6.56
C GLY A 94 -1.27 3.88 -7.12
N LEU A 95 -0.23 3.87 -6.28
CA LEU A 95 1.15 4.15 -6.70
C LEU A 95 1.65 3.12 -7.72
N PHE A 96 1.47 1.83 -7.42
CA PHE A 96 1.87 0.76 -8.33
C PHE A 96 1.14 0.81 -9.66
N LEU A 97 -0.19 0.98 -9.65
CA LEU A 97 -0.99 1.07 -10.87
C LEU A 97 -0.58 2.28 -11.72
N ASN A 98 -0.42 3.46 -11.11
CA ASN A 98 0.03 4.66 -11.84
C ASN A 98 1.41 4.44 -12.48
N CYS A 99 2.37 3.91 -11.72
CA CYS A 99 3.72 3.66 -12.24
C CYS A 99 3.75 2.56 -13.30
N LEU A 100 2.86 1.57 -13.21
CA LEU A 100 2.75 0.51 -14.20
C LEU A 100 2.14 1.03 -15.50
N ILE A 101 1.09 1.85 -15.41
CA ILE A 101 0.48 2.50 -16.57
C ILE A 101 1.51 3.39 -17.28
N THR A 102 2.26 4.22 -16.53
CA THR A 102 3.30 5.07 -17.14
C THR A 102 4.43 4.25 -17.75
N ALA A 103 4.84 3.15 -17.12
CA ALA A 103 5.83 2.24 -17.68
C ALA A 103 5.34 1.56 -18.96
N TYR A 104 4.08 1.13 -19.00
CA TYR A 104 3.44 0.50 -20.17
C TYR A 104 3.48 1.43 -21.38
N PHE A 105 3.00 2.67 -21.22
CA PHE A 105 2.98 3.64 -22.33
C PHE A 105 4.37 4.09 -22.78
N ARG A 106 5.36 4.06 -21.89
CA ARG A 106 6.74 4.47 -22.20
C ARG A 106 7.64 3.32 -22.64
N GLY A 107 7.17 2.06 -22.61
CA GLY A 107 8.02 0.88 -22.83
C GLY A 107 9.23 0.84 -21.89
N SER A 108 9.05 1.30 -20.65
CA SER A 108 10.17 1.45 -19.71
C SER A 108 10.72 0.09 -19.26
N THR A 109 12.00 0.03 -18.94
CA THR A 109 12.58 -1.18 -18.34
C THR A 109 12.26 -1.27 -16.84
N PHE A 110 12.35 -2.46 -16.25
CA PHE A 110 12.07 -2.70 -14.83
C PHE A 110 12.85 -1.77 -13.88
N LYS A 111 14.13 -1.48 -14.20
CA LYS A 111 14.95 -0.55 -13.41
C LYS A 111 14.39 0.86 -13.41
N HIS A 112 13.96 1.36 -14.57
CA HIS A 112 13.34 2.69 -14.68
C HIS A 112 12.00 2.73 -13.96
N PHE A 113 11.21 1.66 -14.04
CA PHE A 113 9.97 1.53 -13.28
C PHE A 113 10.23 1.63 -11.76
N LEU A 114 11.23 0.94 -11.22
CA LEU A 114 11.55 1.01 -9.79
C LEU A 114 11.97 2.42 -9.34
N ILE A 115 12.79 3.11 -10.14
CA ILE A 115 13.19 4.50 -9.87
C ILE A 115 11.98 5.43 -9.93
N HIS A 116 11.09 5.24 -10.91
CA HIS A 116 9.88 6.02 -11.05
C HIS A 116 8.92 5.78 -9.87
N LEU A 117 8.73 4.52 -9.48
CA LEU A 117 7.95 4.15 -8.30
C LEU A 117 8.49 4.81 -7.04
N LEU A 118 9.81 4.74 -6.81
CA LEU A 118 10.43 5.34 -5.64
C LEU A 118 10.26 6.86 -5.62
N SER A 119 10.48 7.53 -6.75
CA SER A 119 10.34 8.98 -6.85
C SER A 119 8.90 9.46 -6.62
N VAL A 120 7.92 8.77 -7.22
CA VAL A 120 6.49 9.10 -7.01
C VAL A 120 6.05 8.78 -5.58
N ALA A 121 6.52 7.68 -4.99
CA ALA A 121 6.22 7.33 -3.60
C ALA A 121 6.74 8.39 -2.62
N VAL A 122 8.01 8.81 -2.77
CA VAL A 122 8.61 9.87 -1.95
C VAL A 122 7.85 11.18 -2.13
N ALA A 123 7.58 11.60 -3.38
CA ALA A 123 6.83 12.81 -3.66
C ALA A 123 5.44 12.79 -3.01
N THR A 124 4.72 11.67 -3.11
CA THR A 124 3.38 11.52 -2.53
C THR A 124 3.43 11.61 -1.00
N ASN A 125 4.38 10.94 -0.35
CA ASN A 125 4.52 10.98 1.11
C ASN A 125 4.91 12.38 1.61
N LEU A 126 5.76 13.11 0.87
CA LEU A 126 6.10 14.51 1.17
C LEU A 126 4.89 15.42 1.03
N VAL A 127 4.08 15.26 -0.03
CA VAL A 127 2.84 16.05 -0.23
C VAL A 127 1.84 15.80 0.89
N ILE A 128 1.63 14.53 1.28
CA ILE A 128 0.74 14.17 2.39
C ILE A 128 1.25 14.78 3.71
N GLY A 129 2.55 14.68 3.99
CA GLY A 129 3.16 15.26 5.18
C GLY A 129 3.04 16.78 5.24
N ALA A 130 3.29 17.47 4.11
CA ALA A 130 3.15 18.90 3.99
C ALA A 130 1.69 19.36 4.18
N ALA A 131 0.73 18.67 3.54
CA ALA A 131 -0.69 18.96 3.68
C ALA A 131 -1.17 18.79 5.14
N TRP A 132 -0.71 17.74 5.81
CA TRP A 132 -0.97 17.53 7.22
C TRP A 132 -0.38 18.64 8.10
N TRP A 133 0.87 19.03 7.85
CA TRP A 133 1.53 20.09 8.61
C TRP A 133 0.83 21.44 8.47
N LEU A 134 0.42 21.80 7.26
CA LEU A 134 -0.38 23.00 6.99
C LEU A 134 -1.73 22.97 7.73
N ARG A 135 -2.37 21.80 7.78
CA ARG A 135 -3.63 21.61 8.51
C ARG A 135 -3.44 21.79 10.02
N GLN A 136 -2.33 21.31 10.58
CA GLN A 136 -2.01 21.52 12.00
C GLN A 136 -1.81 23.01 12.31
N ARG A 137 -1.02 23.72 11.52
CA ARG A 137 -0.79 25.17 11.72
C ARG A 137 -2.09 25.97 11.72
N ARG A 138 -3.04 25.65 10.83
CA ARG A 138 -4.36 26.31 10.80
C ARG A 138 -5.19 26.08 12.07
N LYS A 139 -5.09 24.92 12.70
CA LYS A 139 -5.81 24.62 13.96
C LYS A 139 -5.20 25.34 15.16
N SER A 140 -3.90 25.62 15.14
CA SER A 140 -3.18 26.29 16.24
C SER A 140 -3.17 27.82 16.12
N ALA A 141 -3.68 28.40 15.03
CA ALA A 141 -3.77 29.84 14.88
C ALA A 141 -4.85 30.40 15.83
N PRO A 142 -4.54 31.41 16.67
CA PRO A 142 -5.52 32.03 17.55
C PRO A 142 -6.65 32.62 16.71
N ARG A 143 -7.90 32.34 17.08
CA ARG A 143 -9.05 33.05 16.52
C ARG A 143 -8.85 34.53 16.85
N ARG A 144 -8.70 35.36 15.82
CA ARG A 144 -8.80 36.82 15.98
C ARG A 144 -10.27 37.10 16.21
N ASP A 145 -10.64 37.22 17.47
CA ASP A 145 -11.91 37.82 17.89
C ASP A 145 -11.87 39.33 17.64
#